data_AF-A0A838TIU0-F1
#
_entry.id   AF-A0A838TIU0-F1
#
_cell.length_a   1.000
_cell.length_b   1.000
_cell.length_c   1.000
_cell.angle_alpha   90.00
_cell.angle_beta   90.00
_cell.angle_gamma   90.00
#
_symmetry.space_group_name_H-M   'P 1'
#
loop_
_entity.id
_entity.type
_entity.pdbx_description
1 polymer ?
#
loop_
_entity_poly.entity_id
_entity_poly.type
_entity_poly.pdbx_seq_one_letter_code
_entity_poly.pdbx_strand_id
1 'polypeptide(L)'
;MQRDFKAAEKVIDRALALSPQSFSLWALKSQLAFQETGDLSVAEEGFADFDQARASGKLREIDPAALAEVTLAKANVLTLQKKYPEALALLRQIPRETRAGKAHELKEVDLLEGIALEGMGQKEAAQAAFRRAKEEAEAILREAPNDAPRHASLGRMLAWLGEKDAAIAEAKRAVELLPASVDAFSGPQMQKALAEVYALTGENAQAIALLDELLSRPSDVTVAALKLDPAMRRLRDDPEFQKPLAKRGRSLKGERWMDLRLTIRQHPGRG
;
A
#
# COMPACT_ATOMS: atom_id res chain seq x y z
N MET A 1 -5.78 -14.75 16.51
CA MET A 1 -6.66 -13.62 16.17
C MET A 1 -7.54 -14.05 15.01
N GLN A 2 -8.84 -14.26 15.22
CA GLN A 2 -9.77 -14.56 14.13
C GLN A 2 -10.02 -13.26 13.34
N ARG A 3 -9.86 -13.32 12.02
CA ARG A 3 -10.21 -12.21 11.12
C ARG A 3 -11.73 -12.14 10.97
N ASP A 4 -12.40 -11.40 11.83
CA ASP A 4 -13.84 -11.13 11.73
C ASP A 4 -14.05 -9.74 11.11
N PHE A 5 -13.86 -9.66 9.79
CA PHE A 5 -14.00 -8.41 9.04
C PHE A 5 -15.42 -7.83 9.15
N LYS A 6 -16.45 -8.69 9.18
CA LYS A 6 -17.85 -8.27 9.29
C LYS A 6 -18.16 -7.60 10.63
N ALA A 7 -17.65 -8.14 11.73
CA ALA A 7 -17.82 -7.51 13.04
C ALA A 7 -17.09 -6.15 13.11
N ALA A 8 -15.87 -6.08 12.56
CA ALA A 8 -15.09 -4.84 12.52
C ALA A 8 -15.75 -3.76 11.66
N GLU A 9 -16.24 -4.12 10.47
CA GLU A 9 -16.96 -3.22 9.56
C GLU A 9 -18.20 -2.61 10.24
N LYS A 10 -19.00 -3.42 10.93
CA LYS A 10 -20.19 -2.94 11.65
C LYS A 10 -19.88 -1.90 12.73
N VAL A 11 -18.74 -2.05 13.41
CA VAL A 11 -18.29 -1.08 14.43
C VAL A 11 -17.87 0.23 13.77
N ILE A 12 -17.12 0.16 12.68
CA ILE A 12 -16.66 1.35 11.94
C ILE A 12 -17.85 2.08 11.30
N ASP A 13 -18.82 1.37 10.74
CA ASP A 13 -20.04 1.97 10.18
C ASP A 13 -20.84 2.75 11.23
N ARG A 14 -20.94 2.20 12.45
CA ARG A 14 -21.58 2.92 13.56
C ARG A 14 -20.80 4.17 13.95
N ALA A 15 -19.47 4.11 13.93
CA ALA A 15 -18.62 5.25 14.22
C ALA A 15 -18.71 6.32 13.11
N LEU A 16 -18.74 5.92 11.84
CA LEU A 16 -18.95 6.82 10.70
C LEU A 16 -20.35 7.45 10.72
N ALA A 17 -21.39 6.74 11.17
CA ALA A 17 -22.70 7.34 11.36
C ALA A 17 -22.69 8.49 12.41
N LEU A 18 -21.77 8.46 13.38
CA LEU A 18 -21.58 9.51 14.37
C LEU A 18 -20.61 10.61 13.91
N SER A 19 -19.59 10.24 13.12
CA SER A 19 -18.60 11.17 12.57
C SER A 19 -18.30 10.86 11.09
N PRO A 20 -19.21 11.25 10.18
CA PRO A 20 -19.11 10.85 8.76
C PRO A 20 -17.85 11.36 8.06
N GLN A 21 -17.31 12.48 8.52
CA GLN A 21 -16.16 13.16 7.92
C GLN A 21 -14.81 12.71 8.51
N SER A 22 -14.80 11.70 9.39
CA SER A 22 -13.55 11.22 9.99
C SER A 22 -12.71 10.48 8.97
N PHE A 23 -11.64 11.12 8.48
CA PHE A 23 -10.70 10.51 7.55
C PHE A 23 -10.09 9.22 8.11
N SER A 24 -9.75 9.19 9.40
CA SER A 24 -9.19 8.00 10.05
C SER A 24 -10.16 6.80 10.06
N LEU A 25 -11.47 7.04 10.25
CA LEU A 25 -12.47 5.97 10.18
C LEU A 25 -12.64 5.46 8.74
N TRP A 26 -12.64 6.35 7.76
CA TRP A 26 -12.62 5.97 6.35
C TRP A 26 -11.37 5.17 5.98
N ALA A 27 -10.20 5.57 6.46
CA ALA A 27 -8.94 4.86 6.24
C ALA A 27 -8.99 3.44 6.83
N LEU A 28 -9.50 3.28 8.05
CA LEU A 28 -9.68 1.96 8.68
C LEU A 28 -10.68 1.09 7.90
N LYS A 29 -11.83 1.66 7.49
CA LYS A 29 -12.82 0.93 6.68
C LYS A 29 -12.23 0.46 5.36
N SER A 30 -11.49 1.35 4.70
CA SER A 30 -10.80 1.08 3.44
C SER A 30 -9.75 -0.01 3.59
N GLN A 31 -8.98 0.00 4.69
CA GLN A 31 -7.98 -1.01 4.97
C GLN A 31 -8.61 -2.39 5.18
N LEU A 32 -9.75 -2.49 5.89
CA LEU A 32 -10.46 -3.75 6.05
C LEU A 32 -10.96 -4.30 4.71
N ALA A 33 -11.61 -3.46 3.90
CA ALA A 33 -12.11 -3.85 2.58
C ALA A 33 -10.97 -4.28 1.65
N PHE A 34 -9.87 -3.53 1.64
CA PHE A 34 -8.66 -3.87 0.89
C PHE A 34 -8.05 -5.21 1.35
N GLN A 35 -7.98 -5.45 2.65
CA GLN A 35 -7.42 -6.69 3.19
C GLN A 35 -8.30 -7.90 2.88
N GLU A 36 -9.62 -7.77 3.02
CA GLU A 36 -10.57 -8.87 2.84
C GLU A 36 -10.69 -9.28 1.36
N THR A 37 -10.99 -8.32 0.50
CA THR A 37 -11.38 -8.59 -0.90
C THR A 37 -10.49 -7.87 -1.91
N GLY A 38 -9.67 -6.91 -1.47
CA GLY A 38 -8.93 -6.02 -2.37
C GLY A 38 -9.81 -4.92 -2.93
N ASP A 39 -10.96 -4.67 -2.30
CA ASP A 39 -11.87 -3.62 -2.70
C ASP A 39 -11.29 -2.24 -2.36
N LEU A 40 -11.09 -1.45 -3.41
CA LEU A 40 -10.57 -0.09 -3.34
C LEU A 40 -11.69 0.96 -3.41
N SER A 41 -12.95 0.58 -3.71
CA SER A 41 -14.04 1.56 -3.87
C SER A 41 -14.42 2.22 -2.54
N VAL A 42 -14.22 1.53 -1.41
CA VAL A 42 -14.43 2.10 -0.08
C VAL A 42 -13.48 3.29 0.18
N ALA A 43 -12.24 3.20 -0.32
CA ALA A 43 -11.31 4.33 -0.25
C ALA A 43 -11.77 5.49 -1.13
N GLU A 44 -12.25 5.20 -2.34
CA GLU A 44 -12.80 6.20 -3.26
C GLU A 44 -14.01 6.93 -2.67
N GLU A 45 -14.90 6.23 -1.97
CA GLU A 45 -16.03 6.83 -1.23
C GLU A 45 -15.55 7.80 -0.15
N GLY A 46 -14.58 7.39 0.68
CA GLY A 46 -14.01 8.25 1.72
C GLY A 46 -13.29 9.47 1.14
N PHE A 47 -12.61 9.31 0.01
CA PHE A 47 -11.99 10.43 -0.72
C PHE A 47 -13.02 11.41 -1.27
N ALA A 48 -14.14 10.91 -1.81
CA ALA A 48 -15.22 11.73 -2.32
C ALA A 48 -15.93 12.52 -1.18
N ASP A 49 -16.17 11.87 -0.03
CA ASP A 49 -16.73 12.54 1.16
C ASP A 49 -15.78 13.65 1.65
N PHE A 50 -14.49 13.35 1.77
CA PHE A 50 -13.48 14.34 2.15
C PHE A 50 -13.46 15.55 1.19
N ASP A 51 -13.46 15.30 -0.13
CA ASP A 51 -13.46 16.37 -1.13
C ASP A 51 -14.74 17.21 -1.08
N GLN A 52 -15.90 16.58 -0.89
CA GLN A 52 -17.18 17.27 -0.73
C GLN A 52 -17.22 18.11 0.55
N ALA A 53 -16.74 17.58 1.67
CA ALA A 53 -16.66 18.29 2.95
C ALA A 53 -15.73 19.50 2.86
N ARG A 54 -14.60 19.37 2.12
CA ARG A 54 -13.72 20.49 1.82
C ARG A 54 -14.37 21.54 0.93
N ALA A 55 -14.97 21.13 -0.20
CA ALA A 55 -15.58 22.03 -1.17
C ALA A 55 -16.78 22.81 -0.59
N SER A 56 -17.51 22.20 0.36
CA SER A 56 -18.63 22.84 1.07
C SER A 56 -18.20 23.72 2.26
N GLY A 57 -16.88 23.84 2.53
CA GLY A 57 -16.35 24.62 3.65
C GLY A 57 -16.63 24.01 5.04
N LYS A 58 -17.04 22.73 5.09
CA LYS A 58 -17.28 22.01 6.36
C LYS A 58 -15.97 21.66 7.06
N LEU A 59 -14.93 21.35 6.30
CA LEU A 59 -13.57 21.21 6.81
C LEU A 59 -12.94 22.60 6.90
N ARG A 60 -12.81 23.12 8.13
CA ARG A 60 -12.07 24.36 8.40
C ARG A 60 -10.57 24.08 8.35
N GLU A 61 -9.80 25.03 7.81
CA GLU A 61 -8.32 25.07 7.76
C GLU A 61 -7.64 23.69 7.90
N ILE A 62 -7.51 22.99 6.78
CA ILE A 62 -6.82 21.69 6.75
C ILE A 62 -5.31 21.96 6.76
N ASP A 63 -4.61 21.37 7.71
CA ASP A 63 -3.14 21.36 7.74
C ASP A 63 -2.59 20.89 6.38
N PRO A 64 -1.69 21.65 5.72
CA PRO A 64 -1.08 21.24 4.46
C PRO A 64 -0.46 19.85 4.48
N ALA A 65 0.10 19.41 5.62
CA ALA A 65 0.64 18.04 5.75
C ALA A 65 -0.46 16.98 5.69
N ALA A 66 -1.56 17.17 6.43
CA ALA A 66 -2.72 16.28 6.37
C ALA A 66 -3.34 16.22 4.95
N LEU A 67 -3.41 17.36 4.25
CA LEU A 67 -3.87 17.38 2.86
C LEU A 67 -2.93 16.60 1.92
N ALA A 68 -1.62 16.70 2.14
CA ALA A 68 -0.62 15.94 1.38
C ALA A 68 -0.74 14.43 1.64
N GLU A 69 -0.99 14.00 2.88
CA GLU A 69 -1.21 12.59 3.23
C GLU A 69 -2.45 12.03 2.52
N VAL A 70 -3.57 12.76 2.53
CA VAL A 70 -4.79 12.36 1.79
C VAL A 70 -4.51 12.28 0.29
N THR A 71 -3.75 13.24 -0.25
CA THR A 71 -3.37 13.26 -1.68
C THR A 71 -2.49 12.07 -2.04
N LEU A 72 -1.55 11.71 -1.17
CA LEU A 72 -0.70 10.54 -1.33
C LEU A 72 -1.51 9.24 -1.27
N ALA A 73 -2.44 9.13 -0.33
CA ALA A 73 -3.32 7.97 -0.22
C ALA A 73 -4.16 7.78 -1.49
N LYS A 74 -4.72 8.86 -2.06
CA LYS A 74 -5.40 8.84 -3.36
C LYS A 74 -4.50 8.36 -4.48
N ALA A 75 -3.28 8.89 -4.57
CA ALA A 75 -2.32 8.49 -5.58
C ALA A 75 -1.93 7.00 -5.47
N ASN A 76 -1.77 6.49 -4.25
CA ASN A 76 -1.50 5.08 -4.01
C ASN A 76 -2.66 4.19 -4.49
N VAL A 77 -3.91 4.53 -4.15
CA VAL A 77 -5.10 3.80 -4.65
C VAL A 77 -5.16 3.81 -6.17
N LEU A 78 -4.94 4.95 -6.82
CA LEU A 78 -4.88 5.06 -8.28
C LEU A 78 -3.75 4.21 -8.88
N THR A 79 -2.60 4.14 -8.21
CA THR A 79 -1.47 3.29 -8.61
C THR A 79 -1.83 1.81 -8.56
N LEU A 80 -2.50 1.36 -7.49
CA LEU A 80 -2.99 -0.02 -7.34
C LEU A 80 -4.06 -0.36 -8.40
N GLN A 81 -4.88 0.62 -8.78
CA GLN A 81 -5.84 0.51 -9.88
C GLN A 81 -5.21 0.61 -11.28
N LYS A 82 -3.88 0.86 -11.36
CA LYS A 82 -3.14 1.09 -12.61
C LYS A 82 -3.57 2.33 -13.39
N LYS A 83 -4.24 3.28 -12.73
CA LYS A 83 -4.55 4.63 -13.23
C LYS A 83 -3.34 5.54 -13.05
N TYR A 84 -2.24 5.18 -13.72
CA TYR A 84 -0.92 5.77 -13.51
C TYR A 84 -0.83 7.26 -13.87
N PRO A 85 -1.44 7.75 -14.98
CA PRO A 85 -1.43 9.18 -15.28
C PRO A 85 -2.08 10.04 -14.19
N GLU A 86 -3.19 9.58 -13.64
CA GLU A 86 -3.94 10.26 -12.58
C GLU A 86 -3.17 10.22 -11.25
N ALA A 87 -2.59 9.07 -10.91
CA ALA A 87 -1.70 8.94 -9.75
C ALA A 87 -0.52 9.91 -9.84
N LEU A 88 0.16 9.94 -10.99
CA LEU A 88 1.29 10.83 -11.24
C LEU A 88 0.91 12.31 -11.14
N ALA A 89 -0.27 12.68 -11.64
CA ALA A 89 -0.77 14.05 -11.54
C ALA A 89 -0.99 14.49 -10.10
N LEU A 90 -1.47 13.60 -9.21
CA LEU A 90 -1.62 13.89 -7.79
C LEU A 90 -0.27 13.96 -7.06
N LEU A 91 0.65 13.03 -7.32
CA LEU A 91 1.97 13.02 -6.67
C LEU A 91 2.75 14.30 -6.93
N ARG A 92 2.62 14.86 -8.14
CA ARG A 92 3.25 16.13 -8.54
C ARG A 92 2.64 17.36 -7.85
N GLN A 93 1.45 17.25 -7.28
CA GLN A 93 0.81 18.35 -6.53
C GLN A 93 1.34 18.44 -5.10
N ILE A 94 1.97 17.38 -4.56
CA ILE A 94 2.52 17.38 -3.21
C ILE A 94 3.82 18.19 -3.20
N PRO A 95 3.90 19.37 -2.54
CA PRO A 95 5.08 20.22 -2.54
C PRO A 95 6.28 19.53 -1.89
N ARG A 96 7.50 19.76 -2.40
CA ARG A 96 8.73 19.13 -1.87
C ARG A 96 8.98 19.54 -0.42
N GLU A 97 8.65 20.78 -0.07
CA GLU A 97 8.80 21.35 1.26
C GLU A 97 7.91 20.61 2.28
N THR A 98 6.72 20.17 1.86
CA THR A 98 5.81 19.37 2.70
C THR A 98 6.34 17.95 2.91
N ARG A 99 7.06 17.38 1.93
CA ARG A 99 7.68 16.05 2.02
C ARG A 99 8.84 16.01 3.02
N ALA A 100 9.59 17.11 3.13
CA ALA A 100 10.72 17.25 4.06
C ALA A 100 10.32 17.27 5.55
N GLY A 101 9.02 17.18 5.86
CA GLY A 101 8.49 17.13 7.23
C GLY A 101 8.69 15.79 7.94
N LYS A 102 8.05 15.65 9.11
CA LYS A 102 8.18 14.46 9.98
C LYS A 102 7.41 13.23 9.50
N ALA A 103 6.39 13.39 8.67
CA ALA A 103 5.52 12.29 8.23
C ALA A 103 6.32 11.23 7.44
N HIS A 104 6.21 9.96 7.84
CA HIS A 104 6.97 8.88 7.22
C HIS A 104 6.43 8.56 5.82
N GLU A 105 5.11 8.57 5.63
CA GLU A 105 4.49 8.20 4.35
C GLU A 105 4.84 9.18 3.22
N LEU A 106 5.00 10.48 3.52
CA LEU A 106 5.36 11.50 2.52
C LEU A 106 6.73 11.26 1.87
N LYS A 107 7.54 10.37 2.45
CA LYS A 107 8.86 9.97 1.95
C LYS A 107 8.79 8.85 0.90
N GLU A 108 7.60 8.29 0.67
CA GLU A 108 7.35 7.32 -0.41
C GLU A 108 6.81 7.97 -1.69
N VAL A 109 6.70 9.30 -1.75
CA VAL A 109 6.15 10.01 -2.92
C VAL A 109 6.97 9.73 -4.18
N ASP A 110 8.30 9.86 -4.12
CA ASP A 110 9.18 9.58 -5.28
C ASP A 110 9.22 8.09 -5.64
N LEU A 111 9.00 7.19 -4.66
CA LEU A 111 8.85 5.76 -4.92
C LEU A 111 7.56 5.47 -5.71
N LEU A 112 6.42 6.00 -5.27
CA LEU A 112 5.15 5.86 -5.99
C LEU A 112 5.17 6.54 -7.36
N GLU A 113 5.86 7.67 -7.49
CA GLU A 113 6.09 8.33 -8.79
C GLU A 113 6.84 7.39 -9.74
N GLY A 114 7.92 6.77 -9.26
CA GLY A 114 8.68 5.77 -10.03
C GLY A 114 7.83 4.57 -10.44
N ILE A 115 7.02 4.01 -9.52
CA ILE A 115 6.12 2.90 -9.81
C ILE A 115 5.09 3.29 -10.88
N ALA A 116 4.50 4.48 -10.79
CA ALA A 116 3.54 4.97 -11.78
C ALA A 116 4.19 5.15 -13.16
N LEU A 117 5.37 5.77 -13.21
CA LEU A 117 6.13 5.96 -14.45
C LEU A 117 6.55 4.63 -15.08
N GLU A 118 6.96 3.65 -14.27
CA GLU A 118 7.28 2.31 -14.74
C GLU A 118 6.04 1.58 -15.28
N GLY A 119 4.89 1.75 -14.61
CA GLY A 119 3.59 1.27 -15.08
C GLY A 119 3.19 1.85 -16.45
N MET A 120 3.61 3.08 -16.74
CA MET A 120 3.43 3.75 -18.03
C MET A 120 4.52 3.40 -19.06
N GLY A 121 5.51 2.59 -18.71
CA GLY A 121 6.64 2.24 -19.58
C GLY A 121 7.70 3.35 -19.73
N GLN A 122 7.63 4.42 -18.94
CA GLN A 122 8.60 5.53 -18.97
C GLN A 122 9.83 5.20 -18.14
N LYS A 123 10.64 4.24 -18.62
CA LYS A 123 11.73 3.64 -17.85
C LYS A 123 12.76 4.65 -17.34
N GLU A 124 13.21 5.57 -18.18
CA GLU A 124 14.23 6.56 -17.81
C GLU A 124 13.71 7.50 -16.73
N ALA A 125 12.46 7.94 -16.84
CA ALA A 125 11.80 8.78 -15.87
C ALA A 125 11.57 8.04 -14.54
N ALA A 126 11.14 6.77 -14.60
CA ALA A 126 10.97 5.92 -13.42
C ALA A 126 12.30 5.74 -12.67
N GLN A 127 13.38 5.43 -13.38
CA GLN A 127 14.71 5.31 -12.80
C GLN A 127 15.21 6.63 -12.18
N ALA A 128 14.88 7.78 -12.78
CA ALA A 128 15.18 9.07 -12.18
C ALA A 128 14.38 9.31 -10.88
N ALA A 129 13.11 8.91 -10.82
CA ALA A 129 12.30 9.00 -9.60
C ALA A 129 12.81 8.07 -8.49
N PHE A 130 13.16 6.82 -8.82
CA PHE A 130 13.73 5.88 -7.85
C PHE A 130 15.08 6.35 -7.29
N ARG A 131 15.93 7.01 -8.10
CA ARG A 131 17.17 7.61 -7.59
C ARG A 131 16.92 8.70 -6.56
N ARG A 132 15.94 9.59 -6.81
CA ARG A 132 15.56 10.62 -5.83
C ARG A 132 15.01 10.00 -4.54
N ALA A 133 14.16 8.97 -4.67
CA ALA A 133 13.63 8.24 -3.53
C ALA A 133 14.76 7.63 -2.68
N LYS A 134 15.75 6.99 -3.32
CA LYS A 134 16.93 6.43 -2.65
C LYS A 134 17.72 7.51 -1.89
N GLU A 135 18.05 8.62 -2.55
CA GLU A 135 18.81 9.73 -1.92
C GLU A 135 18.11 10.26 -0.66
N GLU A 136 16.78 10.42 -0.73
CA GLU A 136 15.96 10.84 0.40
C GLU A 136 15.98 9.80 1.53
N ALA A 137 15.76 8.53 1.21
CA ALA A 137 15.78 7.44 2.19
C ALA A 137 17.14 7.29 2.88
N GLU A 138 18.25 7.41 2.15
CA GLU A 138 19.61 7.39 2.71
C GLU A 138 19.85 8.56 3.67
N ALA A 139 19.38 9.76 3.34
CA ALA A 139 19.49 10.92 4.23
C ALA A 139 18.72 10.70 5.53
N ILE A 140 17.50 10.18 5.43
CA ILE A 140 16.60 9.90 6.54
C ILE A 140 17.10 8.75 7.42
N LEU A 141 17.72 7.72 6.83
CA LEU A 141 18.30 6.61 7.57
C LEU A 141 19.55 7.04 8.35
N ARG A 142 20.34 8.01 7.86
CA ARG A 142 21.48 8.55 8.62
C ARG A 142 21.05 9.20 9.94
N GLU A 143 19.85 9.76 10.02
CA GLU A 143 19.30 10.33 11.25
C GLU A 143 18.81 9.27 12.24
N ALA A 144 18.38 8.10 11.74
CA ALA A 144 17.90 6.99 12.56
C ALA A 144 18.43 5.63 12.03
N PRO A 145 19.73 5.31 12.23
CA PRO A 145 20.37 4.14 11.60
C PRO A 145 19.89 2.76 12.06
N ASN A 146 18.96 2.68 13.01
CA ASN A 146 18.39 1.43 13.52
C ASN A 146 16.86 1.41 13.39
N ASP A 147 16.30 2.25 12.52
CA ASP A 147 14.87 2.29 12.23
C ASP A 147 14.54 1.24 11.15
N ALA A 148 13.86 0.17 11.56
CA ALA A 148 13.54 -0.96 10.68
C ALA A 148 12.68 -0.56 9.46
N PRO A 149 11.57 0.19 9.61
CA PRO A 149 10.84 0.74 8.45
C PRO A 149 11.70 1.50 7.44
N ARG A 150 12.67 2.32 7.89
CA ARG A 150 13.56 3.07 6.98
C ARG A 150 14.46 2.13 6.17
N HIS A 151 15.01 1.10 6.80
CA HIS A 151 15.76 0.06 6.10
C HIS A 151 14.89 -0.69 5.07
N ALA A 152 13.64 -1.01 5.42
CA ALA A 152 12.70 -1.67 4.51
C ALA A 152 12.37 -0.79 3.28
N SER A 153 12.09 0.51 3.49
CA SER A 153 11.84 1.45 2.40
C SER A 153 13.05 1.63 1.49
N LEU A 154 14.26 1.76 2.05
CA LEU A 154 15.50 1.85 1.26
C LEU A 154 15.73 0.58 0.43
N GLY A 155 15.54 -0.60 1.01
CA GLY A 155 15.63 -1.88 0.31
C GLY A 155 14.71 -1.96 -0.91
N ARG A 156 13.45 -1.51 -0.78
CA ARG A 156 12.49 -1.45 -1.90
C ARG A 156 12.97 -0.52 -3.01
N MET A 157 13.45 0.67 -2.67
CA MET A 157 13.95 1.65 -3.65
C MET A 157 15.16 1.13 -4.42
N LEU A 158 16.12 0.50 -3.71
CA LEU A 158 17.28 -0.16 -4.31
C LEU A 158 16.86 -1.31 -5.24
N ALA A 159 15.83 -2.09 -4.87
CA ALA A 159 15.33 -3.18 -5.70
C ALA A 159 14.73 -2.67 -7.03
N TRP A 160 13.99 -1.56 -7.01
CA TRP A 160 13.46 -0.92 -8.22
C TRP A 160 14.55 -0.31 -9.10
N LEU A 161 15.68 0.11 -8.52
CA LEU A 161 16.89 0.52 -9.25
C LEU A 161 17.68 -0.67 -9.82
N GLY A 162 17.35 -1.91 -9.43
CA GLY A 162 18.11 -3.10 -9.80
C GLY A 162 19.39 -3.29 -9.00
N GLU A 163 19.61 -2.53 -7.92
CA GLU A 163 20.76 -2.64 -7.01
C GLU A 163 20.56 -3.81 -6.03
N LYS A 164 20.54 -5.03 -6.58
CA LYS A 164 20.11 -6.26 -5.91
C LYS A 164 20.76 -6.52 -4.55
N ASP A 165 22.08 -6.54 -4.48
CA ASP A 165 22.77 -6.97 -3.25
C ASP A 165 22.54 -5.98 -2.11
N ALA A 166 22.60 -4.68 -2.42
CA ALA A 166 22.29 -3.62 -1.47
C ALA A 166 20.82 -3.69 -1.02
N ALA A 167 19.88 -3.90 -1.95
CA ALA A 167 18.46 -4.02 -1.65
C ALA A 167 18.17 -5.15 -0.65
N ILE A 168 18.76 -6.33 -0.88
CA ILE A 168 18.60 -7.50 -0.03
C ILE A 168 19.23 -7.26 1.35
N ALA A 169 20.40 -6.62 1.42
CA ALA A 169 21.06 -6.31 2.68
C ALA A 169 20.19 -5.39 3.56
N GLU A 170 19.64 -4.32 2.99
CA GLU A 170 18.78 -3.37 3.70
C GLU A 170 17.47 -4.02 4.17
N ALA A 171 16.81 -4.79 3.31
CA ALA A 171 15.57 -5.47 3.70
C ALA A 171 15.79 -6.56 4.76
N LYS A 172 16.93 -7.26 4.74
CA LYS A 172 17.31 -8.18 5.83
C LYS A 172 17.56 -7.43 7.13
N ARG A 173 18.25 -6.29 7.08
CA ARG A 173 18.50 -5.45 8.26
C ARG A 173 17.19 -4.99 8.92
N ALA A 174 16.18 -4.65 8.12
CA ALA A 174 14.84 -4.34 8.63
C ALA A 174 14.22 -5.50 9.43
N VAL A 175 14.30 -6.74 8.90
CA VAL A 175 13.79 -7.94 9.57
C VAL A 175 14.58 -8.27 10.84
N GLU A 176 15.90 -8.07 10.85
CA GLU A 176 16.75 -8.27 12.03
C GLU A 176 16.43 -7.28 13.15
N LEU A 177 16.20 -6.02 12.80
CA LEU A 177 15.89 -4.95 13.75
C LEU A 177 14.49 -5.11 14.35
N LEU A 178 13.52 -5.56 13.56
CA LEU A 178 12.13 -5.73 13.98
C LEU A 178 11.54 -7.05 13.49
N PRO A 179 11.94 -8.18 14.11
CA PRO A 179 11.38 -9.48 13.78
C PRO A 179 9.95 -9.61 14.33
N ALA A 180 9.15 -10.50 13.73
CA ALA A 180 7.79 -10.78 14.17
C ALA A 180 7.69 -11.31 15.62
N SER A 181 8.79 -11.84 16.17
CA SER A 181 8.88 -12.26 17.57
C SER A 181 8.98 -11.09 18.56
N VAL A 182 9.47 -9.94 18.11
CA VAL A 182 9.56 -8.70 18.89
C VAL A 182 8.28 -7.88 18.73
N ASP A 183 7.80 -7.74 17.49
CA ASP A 183 6.55 -7.06 17.20
C ASP A 183 5.72 -7.90 16.22
N ALA A 184 4.67 -8.53 16.73
CA ALA A 184 3.77 -9.37 15.95
C ALA A 184 2.87 -8.58 14.97
N PHE A 185 2.76 -7.26 15.14
CA PHE A 185 1.99 -6.38 14.26
C PHE A 185 2.87 -5.83 13.13
N SER A 186 4.03 -5.26 13.48
CA SER A 186 4.90 -4.56 12.52
C SER A 186 5.96 -5.48 11.88
N GLY A 187 6.41 -6.53 12.58
CA GLY A 187 7.40 -7.46 12.06
C GLY A 187 6.99 -8.19 10.78
N PRO A 188 5.72 -8.63 10.60
CA PRO A 188 5.24 -9.15 9.32
C PRO A 188 5.41 -8.17 8.14
N GLN A 189 5.35 -6.86 8.37
CA GLN A 189 5.54 -5.86 7.32
C GLN A 189 7.01 -5.80 6.87
N MET A 190 7.97 -5.94 7.79
CA MET A 190 9.40 -6.01 7.43
C MET A 190 9.69 -7.25 6.59
N GLN A 191 9.08 -8.38 6.94
CA GLN A 191 9.15 -9.59 6.12
C GLN A 191 8.48 -9.36 4.75
N LYS A 192 7.29 -8.76 4.68
CA LYS A 192 6.66 -8.43 3.39
C LYS A 192 7.60 -7.60 2.51
N ALA A 193 8.26 -6.58 3.05
CA ALA A 193 9.22 -5.77 2.30
C ALA A 193 10.40 -6.61 1.78
N LEU A 194 10.93 -7.55 2.57
CA LEU A 194 11.96 -8.48 2.11
C LEU A 194 11.47 -9.40 0.98
N ALA A 195 10.22 -9.89 1.03
CA ALA A 195 9.63 -10.64 -0.08
C ALA A 195 9.47 -9.79 -1.35
N GLU A 196 9.08 -8.52 -1.23
CA GLU A 196 9.03 -7.59 -2.37
C GLU A 196 10.40 -7.41 -3.01
N VAL A 197 11.43 -7.19 -2.20
CA VAL A 197 12.82 -7.06 -2.67
C VAL A 197 13.25 -8.33 -3.40
N TYR A 198 12.99 -9.51 -2.83
CA TYR A 198 13.28 -10.77 -3.50
C TYR A 198 12.54 -10.92 -4.84
N ALA A 199 11.25 -10.57 -4.88
CA ALA A 199 10.45 -10.61 -6.11
C ALA A 199 11.00 -9.69 -7.21
N LEU A 200 11.37 -8.45 -6.85
CA LEU A 200 11.90 -7.45 -7.76
C LEU A 200 13.29 -7.82 -8.30
N THR A 201 14.11 -8.45 -7.46
CA THR A 201 15.49 -8.85 -7.77
C THR A 201 15.62 -10.24 -8.41
N GLY A 202 14.51 -10.96 -8.57
CA GLY A 202 14.46 -12.28 -9.23
C GLY A 202 14.74 -13.47 -8.31
N GLU A 203 14.83 -13.26 -7.00
CA GLU A 203 14.94 -14.30 -5.97
C GLU A 203 13.57 -14.93 -5.67
N ASN A 204 12.92 -15.42 -6.72
CA ASN A 204 11.51 -15.82 -6.70
C ASN A 204 11.21 -16.89 -5.64
N ALA A 205 12.11 -17.88 -5.48
CA ALA A 205 11.93 -18.95 -4.52
C ALA A 205 11.88 -18.43 -3.08
N GLN A 206 12.79 -17.51 -2.71
CA GLN A 206 12.79 -16.88 -1.39
C GLN A 206 11.56 -15.99 -1.19
N ALA A 207 11.16 -15.22 -2.21
CA ALA A 207 9.95 -14.40 -2.15
C ALA A 207 8.71 -15.26 -1.87
N ILE A 208 8.51 -16.34 -2.64
CA ILE A 208 7.35 -17.23 -2.52
C ILE A 208 7.33 -17.92 -1.16
N ALA A 209 8.47 -18.42 -0.68
CA ALA A 209 8.56 -19.08 0.61
C ALA A 209 8.15 -18.15 1.77
N LEU A 210 8.65 -16.91 1.77
CA LEU A 210 8.33 -15.92 2.80
C LEU A 210 6.86 -15.50 2.75
N LEU A 211 6.29 -15.34 1.55
CA LEU A 211 4.88 -15.01 1.37
C LEU A 211 3.96 -16.16 1.81
N ASP A 212 4.33 -17.41 1.57
CA ASP A 212 3.57 -18.57 2.05
C ASP A 212 3.54 -18.62 3.59
N GLU A 213 4.68 -18.33 4.23
CA GLU A 213 4.78 -18.22 5.69
C GLU A 213 3.87 -17.09 6.21
N LEU A 214 3.98 -15.88 5.64
CA LEU A 214 3.18 -14.71 6.05
C LEU A 214 1.67 -14.96 5.91
N LEU A 215 1.26 -15.67 4.85
CA LEU A 215 -0.12 -16.03 4.61
C LEU A 215 -0.60 -17.21 5.50
N SER A 216 0.30 -17.95 6.14
CA SER A 216 -0.05 -19.07 7.03
C SER A 216 -0.44 -18.61 8.44
N ARG A 217 -0.10 -17.38 8.82
CA ARG A 217 -0.30 -16.80 10.15
C ARG A 217 -1.13 -15.51 10.09
N PRO A 218 -1.79 -15.11 11.18
CA PRO A 218 -2.46 -13.81 11.24
C PRO A 218 -1.46 -12.67 11.02
N SER A 219 -1.67 -11.90 9.96
CA SER A 219 -0.93 -10.67 9.64
C SER A 219 -1.84 -9.73 8.83
N ASP A 220 -1.37 -8.54 8.51
CA ASP A 220 -2.00 -7.62 7.56
C ASP A 220 -1.73 -8.00 6.08
N VAL A 221 -0.89 -9.00 5.84
CA VAL A 221 -0.62 -9.55 4.51
C VAL A 221 -1.75 -10.48 4.09
N THR A 222 -2.38 -10.18 2.95
CA THR A 222 -3.49 -10.96 2.40
C THR A 222 -3.30 -11.29 0.93
N VAL A 223 -3.99 -12.34 0.46
CA VAL A 223 -3.98 -12.73 -0.96
C VAL A 223 -4.47 -11.58 -1.85
N ALA A 224 -5.45 -10.80 -1.38
CA ALA A 224 -5.96 -9.65 -2.11
C ALA A 224 -4.90 -8.56 -2.28
N ALA A 225 -4.20 -8.19 -1.20
CA ALA A 225 -3.13 -7.21 -1.24
C ALA A 225 -1.98 -7.62 -2.19
N LEU A 226 -1.54 -8.89 -2.13
CA LEU A 226 -0.45 -9.40 -2.98
C LEU A 226 -0.81 -9.39 -4.48
N LYS A 227 -2.08 -9.56 -4.84
CA LYS A 227 -2.50 -9.48 -6.26
C LYS A 227 -2.34 -8.08 -6.82
N LEU A 228 -2.62 -7.07 -6.00
CA LEU A 228 -2.57 -5.65 -6.37
C LEU A 228 -1.15 -5.07 -6.29
N ASP A 229 -0.28 -5.66 -5.47
CA ASP A 229 1.09 -5.20 -5.26
C ASP A 229 1.92 -5.15 -6.57
N PRO A 230 2.48 -3.99 -6.96
CA PRO A 230 3.34 -3.85 -8.13
C PRO A 230 4.61 -4.72 -8.09
N ALA A 231 5.20 -4.95 -6.91
CA ALA A 231 6.42 -5.74 -6.76
C ALA A 231 6.21 -7.21 -7.14
N MET A 232 4.97 -7.70 -7.00
CA MET A 232 4.60 -9.07 -7.35
C MET A 232 4.43 -9.28 -8.86
N ARG A 233 4.54 -8.23 -9.69
CA ARG A 233 4.25 -8.29 -11.13
C ARG A 233 4.98 -9.43 -11.83
N ARG A 234 6.24 -9.71 -11.48
CA ARG A 234 7.06 -10.77 -12.08
C ARG A 234 6.68 -12.18 -11.60
N LEU A 235 6.11 -12.28 -10.40
CA LEU A 235 5.68 -13.54 -9.80
C LEU A 235 4.26 -13.94 -10.19
N ARG A 236 3.44 -13.01 -10.72
CA ARG A 236 2.01 -13.26 -10.98
C ARG A 236 1.75 -14.49 -11.84
N ASP A 237 2.62 -14.79 -12.80
CA ASP A 237 2.45 -15.94 -13.70
C ASP A 237 3.22 -17.19 -13.24
N ASP A 238 3.95 -17.11 -12.11
CA ASP A 238 4.69 -18.23 -11.54
C ASP A 238 3.73 -19.26 -10.89
N PRO A 239 3.72 -20.53 -11.34
CA PRO A 239 2.86 -21.56 -10.77
C PRO A 239 3.08 -21.80 -9.27
N GLU A 240 4.32 -21.70 -8.80
CA GLU A 240 4.65 -21.87 -7.37
C GLU A 240 4.12 -20.70 -6.54
N PHE A 241 4.05 -19.50 -7.10
CA PHE A 241 3.38 -18.37 -6.46
C PHE A 241 1.86 -18.54 -6.43
N GLN A 242 1.25 -19.10 -7.48
CA GLN A 242 -0.20 -19.28 -7.57
C GLN A 242 -0.76 -20.35 -6.61
N LYS A 243 -0.01 -21.43 -6.34
CA LYS A 243 -0.41 -22.52 -5.43
C LYS A 243 -0.87 -22.05 -4.04
N PRO A 244 -0.05 -21.31 -3.26
CA PRO A 244 -0.44 -20.87 -1.92
C PRO A 244 -1.60 -19.86 -1.94
N LEU A 245 -1.70 -19.04 -3.00
CA LEU A 245 -2.81 -18.10 -3.19
C LEU A 245 -4.13 -18.83 -3.49
N ALA A 246 -4.10 -19.88 -4.31
CA ALA A 246 -5.30 -20.68 -4.63
C ALA A 246 -5.78 -21.52 -3.44
N LYS A 247 -4.87 -21.99 -2.59
CA LYS A 247 -5.20 -22.71 -1.34
C LYS A 247 -5.95 -21.80 -0.36
N ARG A 248 -5.52 -20.53 -0.25
CA ARG A 248 -6.04 -19.58 0.74
C ARG A 248 -7.16 -18.69 0.21
N GLY A 249 -7.18 -18.39 -1.09
CA GLY A 249 -8.25 -17.67 -1.78
C GLY A 249 -9.54 -18.48 -1.94
N ARG A 250 -9.50 -19.82 -1.78
CA ARG A 250 -10.67 -20.70 -1.70
C ARG A 250 -11.19 -20.91 -0.28
N SER A 251 -10.54 -20.34 0.74
CA SER A 251 -10.93 -20.50 2.15
C SER A 251 -12.01 -19.51 2.61
N LEU A 252 -12.45 -18.58 1.76
CA LEU A 252 -13.72 -17.86 1.95
C LEU A 252 -14.82 -18.69 1.26
N LYS A 253 -15.24 -19.77 1.94
CA LYS A 253 -16.42 -20.54 1.53
C LYS A 253 -17.63 -19.60 1.53
N GLY A 254 -18.03 -19.18 0.33
CA GLY A 254 -19.32 -18.55 0.09
C GLY A 254 -19.24 -17.20 -0.59
N GLU A 255 -18.54 -17.08 -1.71
CA GLU A 255 -18.98 -16.20 -2.80
C GLU A 255 -18.27 -16.57 -4.10
N ARG A 256 -19.07 -16.67 -5.15
CA ARG A 256 -18.79 -17.40 -6.37
C ARG A 256 -17.93 -16.53 -7.27
N TRP A 257 -16.77 -17.07 -7.65
CA TRP A 257 -15.94 -16.58 -8.74
C TRP A 257 -16.78 -16.54 -10.02
N MET A 258 -17.27 -15.37 -10.40
CA MET A 258 -17.61 -14.94 -11.77
C MET A 258 -18.35 -13.59 -11.68
N ASP A 259 -17.89 -12.63 -12.50
CA ASP A 259 -18.42 -11.27 -12.70
C ASP A 259 -17.98 -10.18 -11.72
N LEU A 260 -16.74 -9.71 -11.89
CA LEU A 260 -16.37 -8.30 -11.70
C LEU A 260 -17.04 -7.43 -12.79
N ARG A 261 -18.38 -7.45 -12.85
CA ARG A 261 -19.14 -6.37 -13.49
C ARG A 261 -19.49 -5.37 -12.41
N LEU A 262 -18.87 -4.20 -12.51
CA LEU A 262 -19.24 -2.95 -11.86
C LEU A 262 -20.76 -2.89 -11.66
N THR A 263 -21.22 -3.18 -10.45
CA THR A 263 -22.60 -2.88 -10.07
C THR A 263 -22.58 -1.47 -9.54
N ILE A 264 -22.66 -0.50 -10.45
CA ILE A 264 -23.05 0.87 -10.14
C ILE A 264 -24.44 0.75 -9.49
N ARG A 265 -24.52 0.87 -8.17
CA ARG A 265 -25.80 1.10 -7.49
C ARG A 265 -26.31 2.44 -7.98
N GLN A 266 -27.23 2.42 -8.93
CA GLN A 266 -28.05 3.58 -9.21
C GLN A 266 -28.90 3.87 -7.97
N HIS A 267 -28.64 5.01 -7.32
CA HIS A 267 -29.56 5.60 -6.37
C HIS A 267 -30.83 6.03 -7.12
N PRO A 268 -32.04 5.58 -6.73
CA PRO A 268 -33.26 6.19 -7.25
C PRO A 268 -33.44 7.55 -6.58
N GLY A 269 -33.60 8.58 -7.41
CA GLY A 269 -33.90 9.94 -6.99
C GLY A 269 -35.15 9.99 -6.12
N ARG A 270 -35.08 10.80 -5.06
CA ARG A 270 -36.27 11.25 -4.33
C ARG A 270 -36.91 12.37 -5.15
N GLY A 271 -38.13 12.10 -5.62
CA GLY A 271 -39.12 13.15 -5.86
C GLY A 271 -39.71 13.65 -4.55
#